data_AF-A0A1D7UNN0-F1
#
_entry.id   AF-A0A1D7UNN0-F1
#
_cell.length_a   1.000
_cell.length_b   1.000
_cell.length_c   1.000
_cell.angle_alpha   90.00
_cell.angle_beta   90.00
_cell.angle_gamma   90.00
#
_symmetry.space_group_name_H-M   'P 1'
#
loop_
_entity.id
_entity.type
_entity.pdbx_description
1 polymer ?
#
loop_
_entity_poly.entity_id
_entity_poly.type
_entity_poly.pdbx_seq_one_letter_code
_entity_poly.pdbx_strand_id
1 'polypeptide(L)'
;MSEIREKAVRLLLQAAYEMAADNADSVADIFDCQHGFIDDLRRRAMLKLDKPYTAPDFDTAEQQIAETGLSLDMLDKRAREAFSQKYSTTYDRYECAIGWCIDDMLGWE
;
A
#
# COMPACT_ATOMS: atom_id res chain seq x y z
N MET A 1 10.66 -9.20 -9.83
CA MET A 1 9.75 -8.21 -9.21
C MET A 1 9.66 -8.62 -7.76
N SER A 2 9.86 -7.71 -6.79
CA SER A 2 9.85 -8.10 -5.36
C SER A 2 8.43 -8.48 -4.91
N GLU A 3 8.33 -9.38 -3.93
CA GLU A 3 7.04 -9.82 -3.36
C GLU A 3 6.22 -8.64 -2.81
N ILE A 4 6.88 -7.67 -2.16
CA ILE A 4 6.23 -6.44 -1.68
C ILE A 4 5.61 -5.65 -2.84
N ARG A 5 6.33 -5.54 -3.96
CA ARG A 5 5.82 -4.84 -5.15
C ARG A 5 4.64 -5.60 -5.76
N GLU A 6 4.70 -6.92 -5.85
CA GLU A 6 3.58 -7.72 -6.32
C GLU A 6 2.35 -7.60 -5.40
N LYS A 7 2.55 -7.59 -4.08
CA LYS A 7 1.49 -7.37 -3.10
C LYS A 7 0.85 -6.00 -3.26
N ALA A 8 1.65 -4.94 -3.44
CA ALA A 8 1.15 -3.60 -3.73
C ALA A 8 0.28 -3.57 -5.00
N VAL A 9 0.70 -4.24 -6.08
CA VAL A 9 -0.10 -4.36 -7.31
C VAL A 9 -1.43 -5.06 -7.05
N ARG A 10 -1.43 -6.19 -6.33
CA ARG A 10 -2.67 -6.92 -6.01
C ARG A 10 -3.65 -6.07 -5.20
N LEU A 11 -3.16 -5.31 -4.22
CA LEU A 11 -3.99 -4.40 -3.43
C LEU A 11 -4.59 -3.28 -4.29
N LEU A 12 -3.79 -2.68 -5.17
CA LEU A 12 -4.27 -1.67 -6.12
C LEU A 12 -5.31 -2.21 -7.08
N LEU A 13 -5.08 -3.39 -7.67
CA LEU A 13 -6.04 -4.04 -8.57
C LEU A 13 -7.35 -4.32 -7.85
N GLN A 14 -7.30 -4.87 -6.64
CA GLN A 14 -8.51 -5.15 -5.87
C GLN A 14 -9.29 -3.88 -5.55
N ALA A 15 -8.60 -2.80 -5.16
CA ALA A 15 -9.22 -1.51 -4.90
C ALA A 15 -9.85 -0.91 -6.17
N ALA A 16 -9.18 -0.99 -7.32
CA ALA A 16 -9.69 -0.52 -8.60
C ALA A 16 -10.93 -1.30 -9.05
N TYR A 17 -10.95 -2.63 -8.87
CA TYR A 17 -12.12 -3.45 -9.17
C TYR A 17 -13.34 -3.08 -8.32
N GLU A 18 -13.15 -2.83 -7.03
CA GLU A 18 -14.24 -2.41 -6.14
C GLU A 18 -14.75 -1.01 -6.51
N MET A 19 -13.86 -0.07 -6.82
CA MET A 19 -14.25 1.24 -7.32
C MET A 19 -15.04 1.15 -8.63
N ALA A 20 -14.64 0.27 -9.54
CA ALA A 20 -15.37 0.06 -10.79
C ALA A 20 -16.76 -0.57 -10.54
N ALA A 21 -16.86 -1.49 -9.58
CA ALA A 21 -18.14 -2.11 -9.20
C ALA A 21 -19.10 -1.10 -8.55
N ASP A 22 -18.61 -0.22 -7.68
CA ASP A 22 -19.41 0.83 -7.02
C ASP A 22 -20.02 1.82 -8.02
N ASN A 23 -19.35 2.05 -9.16
CA ASN A 23 -19.75 3.02 -10.19
C ASN A 23 -20.42 2.37 -11.41
N ALA A 24 -20.71 1.06 -11.38
CA ALA A 24 -21.24 0.33 -12.54
C ALA A 24 -22.61 0.83 -13.02
N ASP A 25 -23.39 1.48 -12.15
CA ASP A 25 -24.74 1.98 -12.43
C ASP A 25 -24.79 3.42 -12.98
N SER A 26 -23.67 4.16 -12.98
CA SER A 26 -23.61 5.55 -13.48
C SER A 26 -22.30 5.85 -14.20
N VAL A 27 -22.36 5.94 -15.52
CA VAL A 27 -21.23 6.37 -16.37
C VAL A 27 -20.82 7.82 -16.06
N ALA A 28 -21.75 8.66 -15.59
CA ALA A 28 -21.45 10.04 -15.18
C ALA A 28 -20.57 10.08 -13.92
N ASP A 29 -20.80 9.18 -12.97
CA ASP A 29 -20.04 9.11 -11.71
C ASP A 29 -18.58 8.70 -11.98
N ILE A 30 -18.33 7.89 -13.02
CA ILE A 30 -16.98 7.54 -13.49
C ILE A 30 -16.21 8.79 -13.97
N PHE A 31 -16.89 9.75 -14.62
CA PHE A 31 -16.27 10.99 -15.11
C PHE A 31 -16.18 12.08 -14.02
N ASP A 32 -17.14 12.15 -13.09
CA ASP A 32 -17.08 13.06 -11.92
C ASP A 32 -16.04 12.62 -10.89
N CYS A 33 -15.69 11.32 -10.82
CA CYS A 33 -14.62 10.81 -9.97
C CYS A 33 -13.20 11.29 -10.36
N GLN A 34 -13.01 12.05 -11.46
CA GLN A 34 -11.67 12.48 -11.89
C GLN A 34 -10.94 13.33 -10.84
N HIS A 35 -11.65 14.03 -9.95
CA HIS A 35 -11.04 14.78 -8.87
C HIS A 35 -10.88 13.87 -7.64
N GLY A 36 -9.66 13.40 -7.39
CA GLY A 36 -9.34 12.55 -6.23
C GLY A 36 -9.46 11.04 -6.47
N PHE A 37 -9.62 10.57 -7.72
CA PHE A 37 -9.63 9.13 -8.05
C PHE A 37 -8.40 8.40 -7.50
N ILE A 38 -7.21 8.97 -7.74
CA ILE A 38 -5.94 8.37 -7.29
C ILE A 38 -5.88 8.35 -5.76
N ASP A 39 -6.35 9.40 -5.11
CA ASP A 39 -6.39 9.54 -3.65
C ASP A 39 -7.32 8.49 -3.02
N ASP A 40 -8.52 8.28 -3.60
CA ASP A 40 -9.47 7.28 -3.13
C ASP A 40 -8.96 5.85 -3.42
N LEU A 41 -8.37 5.63 -4.60
CA LEU A 41 -7.76 4.35 -4.97
C LEU A 41 -6.64 3.98 -3.98
N ARG A 42 -5.75 4.92 -3.68
CA ARG A 42 -4.70 4.76 -2.68
C ARG A 42 -5.28 4.44 -1.31
N ARG A 43 -6.25 5.24 -0.85
CA ARG A 43 -6.90 5.05 0.46
C ARG A 43 -7.51 3.66 0.58
N ARG A 44 -8.25 3.21 -0.44
CA ARG A 44 -8.86 1.87 -0.48
C ARG A 44 -7.81 0.76 -0.51
N ALA A 45 -6.74 0.90 -1.28
CA ALA A 45 -5.64 -0.06 -1.30
C ALA A 45 -4.95 -0.18 0.07
N MET A 46 -4.72 0.95 0.75
CA MET A 46 -4.15 0.96 2.11
C MET A 46 -5.10 0.37 3.16
N LEU A 47 -6.40 0.63 3.10
CA LEU A 47 -7.39 0.00 4.01
C LEU A 47 -7.44 -1.53 3.89
N LYS A 48 -7.04 -2.07 2.74
CA LYS A 48 -6.95 -3.53 2.53
C LYS A 48 -5.69 -4.14 3.12
N LEU A 49 -4.66 -3.34 3.36
CA LEU A 49 -3.46 -3.78 4.08
C LEU A 49 -3.79 -4.09 5.56
N ASP A 50 -4.75 -3.35 6.13
CA ASP A 50 -5.13 -3.32 7.55
C ASP A 50 -6.00 -4.52 8.03
N LYS A 51 -6.46 -5.36 7.10
CA LYS A 51 -7.20 -6.61 7.41
C LYS A 51 -6.24 -7.78 7.38
N PRO A 52 -6.41 -8.84 8.21
CA PRO A 52 -5.35 -9.76 8.57
C PRO A 52 -4.86 -10.54 7.35
N TYR A 53 -3.94 -9.93 6.63
CA TYR A 53 -2.99 -10.63 5.81
C TYR A 53 -2.19 -11.47 6.79
N THR A 54 -2.05 -12.75 6.51
CA THR A 54 -0.96 -13.57 7.05
C THR A 54 0.33 -12.86 6.66
N ALA A 55 0.75 -11.90 7.48
CA ALA A 55 2.03 -11.27 7.35
C ALA A 55 3.06 -12.42 7.35
N PRO A 56 4.03 -12.38 6.44
CA PRO A 56 5.08 -13.39 6.42
C PRO A 56 5.75 -13.46 7.78
N ASP A 57 6.38 -14.60 8.11
CA ASP A 57 7.21 -14.64 9.31
C ASP A 57 8.32 -13.57 9.26
N PHE A 58 8.92 -13.33 10.42
CA PHE A 58 9.90 -12.26 10.60
C PHE A 58 11.02 -12.30 9.55
N ASP A 59 11.63 -13.48 9.33
CA ASP A 59 12.77 -13.64 8.43
C ASP A 59 12.36 -13.37 6.98
N THR A 60 11.19 -13.88 6.60
CA THR A 60 10.62 -13.65 5.27
C THR A 60 10.26 -12.18 5.06
N ALA A 61 9.71 -11.50 6.08
CA ALA A 61 9.41 -10.08 6.02
C ALA A 61 10.69 -9.23 5.83
N GLU A 62 11.76 -9.53 6.59
CA GLU A 62 13.05 -8.85 6.42
C GLU A 62 13.66 -9.08 5.04
N GLN A 63 13.63 -10.32 4.55
CA GLN A 63 14.10 -10.63 3.20
C GLN A 63 13.32 -9.85 2.14
N GLN A 64 11.99 -9.87 2.21
CA GLN A 64 11.13 -9.19 1.25
C GLN A 64 11.32 -7.67 1.28
N ILE A 65 11.56 -7.07 2.45
CA ILE A 65 11.93 -5.65 2.57
C ILE A 65 13.27 -5.40 1.88
N ALA A 66 14.29 -6.22 2.14
CA ALA A 66 15.61 -6.04 1.54
C ALA A 66 15.56 -6.11 0.01
N GLU A 67 14.73 -6.99 -0.56
CA GLU A 67 14.52 -7.13 -2.00
C GLU A 67 13.90 -5.88 -2.67
N THR A 68 13.28 -4.98 -1.90
CA THR A 68 12.79 -3.69 -2.44
C THR A 68 13.90 -2.69 -2.71
N GLY A 69 15.07 -2.85 -2.07
CA GLY A 69 16.14 -1.86 -2.11
C GLY A 69 15.85 -0.57 -1.33
N LEU A 70 14.75 -0.51 -0.57
CA LEU A 70 14.42 0.64 0.26
C LEU A 70 15.36 0.73 1.47
N SER A 71 15.70 1.97 1.85
CA SER A 71 16.51 2.23 3.04
C SER A 71 15.73 1.87 4.31
N LEU A 72 16.33 1.05 5.18
CA LEU A 72 15.76 0.72 6.48
C LEU A 72 15.55 1.95 7.35
N ASP A 73 16.47 2.92 7.35
CA ASP A 73 16.33 4.16 8.13
C ASP A 73 15.11 4.99 7.70
N MET A 74 14.84 5.02 6.39
CA MET A 74 13.69 5.70 5.82
C MET A 74 12.39 4.99 6.22
N LEU A 75 12.36 3.66 6.14
CA LEU A 75 11.22 2.86 6.59
C LEU A 75 10.98 2.98 8.10
N ASP A 76 12.04 3.00 8.91
CA ASP A 76 11.97 3.17 10.36
C ASP A 76 11.44 4.55 10.76
N LYS A 77 11.84 5.60 10.04
CA LYS A 77 11.28 6.94 10.23
C LYS A 77 9.78 6.94 9.89
N ARG A 78 9.42 6.40 8.72
CA ARG A 78 8.05 6.40 8.22
C ARG A 78 7.11 5.58 9.10
N ALA A 79 7.56 4.42 9.58
CA ALA A 79 6.82 3.58 10.51
C ALA A 79 6.55 4.30 11.84
N ARG A 80 7.57 4.94 12.43
CA ARG A 80 7.38 5.70 13.68
C ARG A 80 6.40 6.86 13.53
N GLU A 81 6.43 7.54 12.38
CA GLU A 81 5.49 8.63 12.07
C GLU A 81 4.07 8.10 11.83
N ALA A 82 3.91 7.03 11.04
CA ALA A 82 2.61 6.47 10.68
C ALA A 82 1.88 5.85 11.88
N PHE A 83 2.61 5.11 12.74
CA PHE A 83 2.02 4.39 13.87
C PHE A 83 2.15 5.15 15.20
N SER A 84 2.78 6.35 15.21
CA SER A 84 3.02 7.15 16.42
C SER A 84 3.77 6.38 17.53
N GLN A 85 4.80 5.62 17.14
CA GLN A 85 5.56 4.74 18.06
C GLN A 85 7.01 5.21 18.23
N LYS A 86 7.63 4.86 19.38
CA LYS A 86 9.03 5.19 19.68
C LYS A 86 10.03 4.36 18.86
N TYR A 87 9.67 3.11 18.58
CA TYR A 87 10.45 2.15 17.79
C TYR A 87 9.51 1.52 16.76
N SER A 88 10.04 1.22 15.58
CA SER A 88 9.37 0.50 14.50
C SER A 88 9.61 -1.00 14.64
N THR A 89 8.60 -1.79 14.31
CA THR A 89 8.73 -3.24 14.15
C THR A 89 9.08 -3.60 12.70
N THR A 90 9.52 -4.84 12.47
CA THR A 90 9.69 -5.37 11.10
C THR A 90 8.37 -5.35 10.33
N TYR A 91 7.24 -5.61 10.99
CA TYR A 91 5.93 -5.54 10.35
C TYR A 91 5.54 -4.10 10.01
N ASP A 92 5.83 -3.13 10.86
CA ASP A 92 5.56 -1.71 10.55
C ASP A 92 6.37 -1.25 9.33
N ARG A 93 7.65 -1.66 9.26
CA ARG A 93 8.50 -1.41 8.09
C ARG A 93 8.00 -2.11 6.85
N TYR A 94 7.51 -3.35 6.99
CA TYR A 94 6.93 -4.13 5.90
C TYR A 94 5.70 -3.43 5.32
N GLU A 95 4.80 -2.96 6.18
CA GLU A 95 3.63 -2.18 5.78
C GLU A 95 4.01 -0.85 5.13
N CYS A 96 5.03 -0.16 5.67
CA CYS A 96 5.55 1.06 5.07
C CYS A 96 6.18 0.82 3.70
N ALA A 97 6.87 -0.30 3.50
CA ALA A 97 7.44 -0.67 2.21
C ALA A 97 6.36 -0.96 1.17
N ILE A 98 5.28 -1.65 1.55
CA ILE A 98 4.11 -1.83 0.68
C ILE A 98 3.47 -0.49 0.34
N GLY A 99 3.24 0.37 1.34
CA GLY A 99 2.67 1.69 1.15
C GLY A 99 3.53 2.56 0.22
N TRP A 100 4.85 2.50 0.35
CA TRP A 100 5.77 3.18 -0.55
C TRP A 100 5.65 2.68 -1.99
N CYS A 101 5.58 1.35 -2.20
CA CYS A 101 5.38 0.79 -3.53
C CYS A 101 4.02 1.19 -4.13
N ILE A 102 2.97 1.32 -3.32
CA ILE A 102 1.67 1.83 -3.77
C ILE A 102 1.81 3.29 -4.22
N ASP A 103 2.45 4.13 -3.42
CA ASP A 103 2.65 5.55 -3.72
C ASP A 103 3.47 5.73 -5.01
N ASP A 104 4.58 5.00 -5.16
CA ASP A 104 5.43 4.96 -6.36
C ASP A 104 4.64 4.58 -7.62
N MET A 105 3.80 3.54 -7.56
CA MET A 105 2.99 3.11 -8.69
C MET A 105 1.90 4.12 -9.09
N LEU A 106 1.40 4.89 -8.12
CA LEU A 106 0.38 5.90 -8.35
C LEU A 106 0.96 7.26 -8.74
N GLY A 107 2.29 7.41 -8.73
CA GLY A 107 2.96 8.70 -8.96
C GLY A 107 2.70 9.71 -7.83
N TRP A 108 2.41 9.22 -6.63
CA TRP A 108 2.27 10.02 -5.42
C TRP A 108 3.67 10.18 -4.80
N GLU A 109 4.25 11.37 -4.91
CA GLU A 109 5.50 11.73 -4.20
C GLU A 109 5.25 12.17 -2.75
#